data_AF-A0A093F9V7-F1
#
_entry.id   AF-A0A093F9V7-F1
#
_cell.length_a   1.000
_cell.length_b   1.000
_cell.length_c   1.000
_cell.angle_alpha   90.00
_cell.angle_beta   90.00
_cell.angle_gamma   90.00
#
_symmetry.space_group_name_H-M   'P 1'
#
loop_
_entity.id
_entity.type
_entity.pdbx_description
1 polymer ?
#
loop_
_entity_poly.entity_id
_entity_poly.type
_entity_poly.pdbx_seq_one_letter_code
_entity_poly.pdbx_strand_id
1 'polypeptide(L)' 'FEELIYTYRIFREHQGYFRIEASEGVPERIFRTLKDLIYTYEKPNQGLITNLRYPVKKPKALQRSQ' A
#
# COMPACT_ATOMS: atom_id res chain seq x y z
N PHE A 1 -12.12 -4.04 -14.78
CA PHE A 1 -11.70 -3.25 -13.60
C PHE A 1 -11.77 -1.81 -14.00
N GLU A 2 -12.45 -0.99 -13.21
CA GLU A 2 -12.68 0.41 -13.52
C GLU A 2 -11.35 1.17 -13.59
N GLU A 3 -11.25 2.19 -14.44
CA GLU A 3 -10.08 3.07 -14.59
C GLU A 3 -9.96 4.05 -13.40
N LEU A 4 -10.10 3.52 -12.19
CA LEU A 4 -10.12 4.28 -10.95
C LEU A 4 -8.85 4.04 -10.13
N ILE A 5 -8.43 5.09 -9.42
CA ILE A 5 -7.33 5.03 -8.46
C ILE A 5 -7.91 4.91 -7.05
N TYR A 6 -7.72 3.74 -6.44
CA TYR A 6 -8.08 3.50 -5.05
C TYR A 6 -6.93 3.90 -4.14
N THR A 7 -7.16 4.91 -3.30
CA THR A 7 -6.14 5.44 -2.38
C THR A 7 -6.42 4.95 -0.97
N TYR A 8 -5.40 4.40 -0.31
CA TYR A 8 -5.46 3.93 1.08
C TYR A 8 -4.45 4.70 1.92
N ARG A 9 -4.81 5.00 3.17
CA ARG A 9 -3.92 5.71 4.09
C ARG A 9 -3.09 4.72 4.89
N ILE A 10 -1.78 4.96 4.95
CA ILE A 10 -0.85 4.21 5.79
C ILE A 10 -0.32 5.15 6.87
N PHE A 11 -0.50 4.77 8.12
CA PHE A 11 -0.04 5.50 9.29
C PHE A 11 1.17 4.82 9.88
N ARG A 12 2.08 5.62 10.45
CA ARG A 12 3.19 5.11 11.24
C ARG A 12 2.85 5.26 12.71
N GLU A 13 2.76 4.14 13.39
CA GLU A 13 2.41 4.05 14.80
C GLU A 13 3.63 4.27 15.72
N HIS A 14 3.35 4.46 17.02
CA HIS A 14 4.38 4.46 18.05
C HIS A 14 5.17 3.15 17.98
N GLN A 15 6.51 3.24 18.03
CA GLN A 15 7.48 2.14 17.79
C GLN A 15 7.80 1.83 16.31
N GLY A 16 7.25 2.60 15.36
CA GLY A 16 7.63 2.50 13.95
C GLY A 16 6.89 1.43 13.15
N TYR A 17 5.85 0.83 13.74
CA TYR A 17 4.91 -0.04 13.05
C TYR A 17 4.03 0.73 12.06
N PHE A 18 3.38 0.00 11.16
CA PHE A 18 2.53 0.56 10.12
C PHE A 18 1.10 0.04 10.26
N ARG A 19 0.14 0.94 10.16
CA ARG A 19 -1.30 0.66 10.14
C ARG A 19 -1.87 1.16 8.83
N ILE A 20 -2.86 0.46 8.27
CA ILE A 20 -3.50 0.84 7.01
C ILE A 20 -5.02 0.90 7.19
N GLU A 21 -5.62 1.96 6.67
CA GLU A 21 -7.08 2.09 6.55
C GLU A 21 -7.51 1.47 5.22
N ALA A 22 -7.99 0.23 5.29
CA ALA A 22 -8.55 -0.52 4.17
C ALA A 22 -10.08 -0.28 4.05
N SER A 23 -10.78 -1.12 3.28
CA SER A 23 -12.24 -1.05 3.19
C SER A 23 -12.94 -1.22 4.55
N GLU A 24 -14.12 -0.62 4.68
CA GLU A 24 -14.96 -0.74 5.87
C GLU A 24 -15.26 -2.21 6.21
N GLY A 25 -15.24 -2.56 7.50
CA GLY A 25 -15.45 -3.92 7.98
C GLY A 25 -14.23 -4.85 7.90
N VAL A 26 -13.11 -4.42 7.32
CA VAL A 26 -11.84 -5.16 7.37
C VAL A 26 -11.18 -4.92 8.73
N PRO A 27 -10.82 -5.97 9.48
CA PRO A 27 -10.10 -5.81 10.74
C PRO A 27 -8.80 -5.05 10.53
N GLU A 28 -8.54 -4.12 11.45
CA GLU A 28 -7.32 -3.34 11.45
C GLU A 28 -6.09 -4.24 11.63
N ARG A 29 -5.03 -3.97 10.85
CA ARG A 29 -3.79 -4.74 10.87
C ARG A 29 -2.60 -3.82 11.13
N ILE A 30 -1.70 -4.29 11.99
CA ILE A 30 -0.44 -3.63 12.31
C ILE A 30 0.70 -4.45 11.70
N PHE A 31 1.59 -3.79 10.97
CA PHE A 31 2.72 -4.39 10.28
C PHE A 31 4.04 -3.88 10.86
N ARG A 32 5.03 -4.76 10.97
CA ARG A 32 6.37 -4.38 11.45
C ARG A 32 7.12 -3.54 10.42
N THR A 33 6.98 -3.89 9.15
CA THR A 33 7.66 -3.21 8.04
C THR A 33 6.69 -2.94 6.89
N LEU A 34 7.02 -1.96 6.03
CA LEU A 34 6.29 -1.75 4.78
C LEU A 34 6.35 -2.96 3.84
N LYS A 35 7.42 -3.75 3.90
CA LYS A 35 7.54 -4.97 3.08
C LYS A 35 6.50 -6.02 3.48
N ASP A 36 6.28 -6.21 4.77
CA ASP A 36 5.28 -7.16 5.28
C ASP A 36 3.85 -6.71 4.92
N LEU A 37 3.60 -5.40 4.98
CA LEU A 37 2.36 -4.79 4.52
C LEU A 37 2.13 -5.11 3.03
N ILE A 38 3.10 -4.80 2.17
CA ILE A 38 3.01 -5.05 0.72
C ILE A 38 2.77 -6.54 0.45
N TYR A 39 3.59 -7.43 1.01
CA TYR A 39 3.47 -8.88 0.82
C TYR A 39 2.11 -9.43 1.24
N THR A 40 1.51 -8.87 2.30
CA THR A 40 0.16 -9.25 2.71
C THR A 40 -0.86 -8.88 1.64
N TYR A 41 -0.82 -7.64 1.14
CA TYR A 41 -1.78 -7.13 0.16
C TYR A 41 -1.52 -7.55 -1.29
N GLU A 42 -0.41 -8.23 -1.57
CA GLU A 42 -0.22 -8.98 -2.82
C GLU A 42 -1.19 -10.16 -2.93
N LYS A 43 -1.68 -10.70 -1.80
CA LYS A 43 -2.64 -11.80 -1.78
C LYS A 43 -4.07 -11.28 -2.03
N PRO A 44 -4.93 -12.05 -2.71
CA PRO A 44 -6.33 -11.68 -2.91
C PRO A 44 -7.11 -11.63 -1.59
N ASN A 45 -8.24 -10.90 -1.61
CA ASN A 45 -9.22 -10.85 -0.52
C ASN A 45 -8.67 -10.39 0.84
N GLN A 46 -7.71 -9.46 0.83
CA GLN A 46 -7.12 -8.89 2.05
C GLN A 46 -7.72 -7.52 2.46
N GLY A 47 -8.76 -7.05 1.77
CA GLY A 47 -9.42 -5.79 2.08
C GLY A 47 -9.07 -4.62 1.17
N LEU A 48 -8.29 -4.85 0.10
CA LEU A 48 -8.20 -3.91 -1.03
C LEU A 48 -9.16 -4.34 -2.13
N ILE A 49 -9.65 -3.37 -2.89
CA ILE A 49 -10.45 -3.61 -4.10
C ILE A 49 -9.73 -4.50 -5.12
N THR A 50 -8.42 -4.35 -5.25
CA THR A 50 -7.57 -5.23 -6.05
C THR A 50 -6.27 -5.52 -5.32
N ASN A 51 -5.77 -6.75 -5.46
CA ASN A 51 -4.51 -7.15 -4.85
C ASN A 51 -3.33 -6.49 -5.56
N LEU A 52 -2.26 -6.20 -4.82
CA LEU A 52 -1.05 -5.63 -5.40
C LEU A 52 -0.38 -6.66 -6.33
N ARG A 53 0.02 -6.24 -7.53
CA ARG A 53 0.64 -7.13 -8.52
C ARG A 53 1.86 -6.53 -9.20
N TYR A 54 1.75 -5.28 -9.64
CA TYR A 54 2.77 -4.63 -10.46
C TYR A 54 3.27 -3.36 -9.76
N PRO A 55 4.43 -3.41 -9.07
CA PRO A 55 4.98 -2.24 -8.40
C PRO A 55 5.40 -1.19 -9.43
N VAL A 56 4.78 -0.02 -9.37
CA VAL A 56 5.15 1.13 -10.21
C VAL A 56 6.36 1.81 -9.60
N LYS A 57 7.53 1.66 -10.24
CA LYS A 57 8.77 2.27 -9.77
C LYS A 57 8.76 3.77 -10.04
N LYS A 58 9.35 4.55 -9.12
CA LYS A 58 9.58 5.98 -9.34
C LYS A 58 10.34 6.18 -10.66
N PRO A 59 9.86 7.02 -11.60
CA PRO A 59 10.62 7.36 -12.79
C PRO A 59 11.99 7.90 -12.38
N LYS A 60 13.05 7.47 -13.07
CA LYS A 60 14.36 8.10 -12.89
C LYS A 60 14.17 9.58 -13.22
N ALA A 61 14.59 10.47 -12.33
CA ALA A 61 14.57 11.88 -12.64
C ALA A 61 15.38 12.07 -13.93
N LEU A 62 14.73 12.61 -14.97
CA LEU A 62 15.49 13.22 -16.05
C LEU A 62 16.35 14.28 -15.37
N GLN A 63 17.66 14.11 -15.41
CA GLN A 63 18.61 15.15 -15.02
C GLN A 63 18.16 16.41 -15.76
N ARG A 64 17.56 17.37 -15.05
CA ARG A 64 17.36 18.70 -15.61
C ARG A 64 18.76 19.24 -15.81
N SER A 65 19.26 19.22 -17.04
CA SER A 65 20.43 20.00 -17.42
C SER A 65 20.09 21.45 -17.06
N GLN A 66 20.77 21.97 -16.04
CA GLN A 66 20.77 23.40 -15.74
C GLN A 66 21.53 24.15 -16.83
#